data_AF-A0A8I5NJQ7-F1
#
_entry.id   AF-A0A8I5NJQ7-F1
#
_cell.length_a   1.000
_cell.length_b   1.000
_cell.length_c   1.000
_cell.angle_alpha   90.00
_cell.angle_beta   90.00
_cell.angle_gamma   90.00
#
_symmetry.space_group_name_H-M   'P 1'
#
loop_
_entity.id
_entity.type
_entity.pdbx_description
1 polymer ?
#
loop_
_entity_poly.entity_id
_entity_poly.type
_entity_poly.pdbx_seq_one_letter_code
_entity_poly.pdbx_strand_id
1 'polypeptide(L)'
;MNPPVNTINTKYTPRVLGTIKYLTPDSQGEMGAGIRKVERVWDGTAPSASLAWSREIWVTEARVLIGLFPCPGPHLHLSLTDAHSLCFNFSIKSWSRPGQPWCEAQVFMNKNLFLQYDSDSNMVKPLGLLGKKVNATSTWGELTQTLGEVGRDLRMLLLDIKPQIKTSGPSTLQVEMFCQREAERCTGASWQFTINGEKSLLLDAMNMTWTVINHEARKIKETWKKDRGLEKYFRKLSVGDCDHWLREFSEQWEAMPEPTVSPVNVSDVHGSSSSLLDTWIILGAFILFVLMGIFLIYIRWQKGEWQAGLWPLKMS
;
A
#
# COMPACT_ATOMS: atom_id res chain seq x y z
N MET A 1 1.82 -55.21 -14.24
CA MET A 1 0.54 -55.32 -13.50
C MET A 1 0.41 -54.07 -12.63
N ASN A 2 -0.54 -53.20 -12.95
CA ASN A 2 -1.00 -52.06 -12.13
C ASN A 2 -2.51 -52.26 -11.93
N PRO A 3 -3.02 -52.05 -10.70
CA PRO A 3 -4.15 -51.13 -10.51
C PRO A 3 -4.19 -50.49 -9.10
N PRO A 4 -5.18 -49.63 -8.75
CA PRO A 4 -5.84 -48.58 -9.52
C PRO A 4 -5.77 -47.19 -8.81
N VAL A 5 -6.15 -46.15 -9.56
CA VAL A 5 -6.51 -44.81 -9.07
C VAL A 5 -7.76 -44.91 -8.19
N ASN A 6 -7.79 -44.25 -7.02
CA ASN A 6 -9.03 -43.75 -6.41
C ASN A 6 -8.77 -42.56 -5.47
N THR A 7 -9.40 -41.45 -5.87
CA THR A 7 -9.80 -40.21 -5.20
C THR A 7 -9.89 -40.28 -3.65
N ILE A 8 -9.17 -39.41 -2.94
CA ILE A 8 -9.41 -39.15 -1.51
C ILE A 8 -10.15 -37.83 -1.37
N ASN A 9 -11.41 -37.97 -1.02
CA ASN A 9 -12.32 -36.93 -0.56
C ASN A 9 -12.48 -37.17 0.96
N THR A 10 -11.91 -36.33 1.81
CA THR A 10 -12.10 -36.39 3.28
C THR A 10 -12.10 -34.96 3.80
N LYS A 11 -13.26 -34.29 3.93
CA LYS A 11 -14.17 -34.36 5.08
C LYS A 11 -13.44 -34.57 6.41
N TYR A 12 -13.22 -33.45 7.08
CA TYR A 12 -12.78 -33.33 8.48
C TYR A 12 -13.61 -34.22 9.42
N THR A 13 -12.91 -34.97 10.26
CA THR A 13 -13.41 -35.46 11.57
C THR A 13 -12.28 -35.29 12.59
N PRO A 14 -12.49 -34.59 13.73
CA PRO A 14 -11.49 -34.51 14.78
C PRO A 14 -11.88 -35.38 15.98
N ARG A 15 -10.96 -36.23 16.44
CA ARG A 15 -10.80 -36.60 17.87
C ARG A 15 -9.58 -37.52 18.02
N VAL A 16 -8.43 -36.95 18.35
CA VAL A 16 -7.39 -37.64 19.11
C VAL A 16 -6.88 -36.67 20.18
N LEU A 17 -6.95 -37.10 21.43
CA LEU A 17 -6.47 -36.39 22.61
C LEU A 17 -4.94 -36.43 22.62
N GLY A 18 -4.26 -35.28 22.56
CA GLY A 18 -2.80 -35.19 22.58
C GLY A 18 -2.31 -34.24 23.67
N THR A 19 -1.28 -34.66 24.42
CA THR A 19 -0.59 -33.83 25.41
C THR A 19 0.41 -32.91 24.70
N ILE A 20 0.31 -31.59 24.89
CA ILE A 20 1.29 -30.64 24.35
C ILE A 20 2.34 -30.34 25.43
N LYS A 21 3.62 -30.56 25.11
CA LYS A 21 4.75 -30.08 25.92
C LYS A 21 5.21 -28.75 25.35
N TYR A 22 5.35 -27.73 26.19
CA TYR A 22 6.02 -26.49 25.83
C TYR A 22 7.29 -26.35 26.68
N LEU A 23 8.37 -25.84 26.08
CA LEU A 23 9.59 -25.45 26.78
C LEU A 23 9.44 -23.99 27.18
N THR A 24 9.45 -23.72 28.48
CA THR A 24 9.53 -22.35 29.03
C THR A 24 10.96 -22.13 29.52
N PRO A 25 11.64 -21.03 29.15
CA PRO A 25 12.94 -20.69 29.73
C PRO A 25 12.73 -20.21 31.17
N ASP A 26 13.47 -20.80 32.13
CA ASP A 26 13.61 -20.19 33.46
C ASP A 26 14.62 -19.04 33.40
N SER A 27 14.51 -18.11 34.36
CA SER A 27 15.21 -16.82 34.43
C SER A 27 16.75 -16.87 34.52
N GLN A 28 17.35 -18.05 34.37
CA GLN A 28 18.79 -18.26 34.27
C GLN A 28 19.26 -18.94 32.97
N GLY A 29 18.38 -19.16 31.98
CA GLY A 29 18.79 -19.55 30.62
C GLY A 29 19.13 -21.04 30.42
N GLU A 30 18.64 -21.94 31.27
CA GLU A 30 18.63 -23.39 30.96
C GLU A 30 17.20 -23.88 30.66
N MET A 31 17.05 -24.74 29.65
CA MET A 31 15.75 -25.29 29.21
C MET A 31 15.29 -26.42 30.14
N GLY A 32 14.45 -26.09 31.13
CA GLY A 32 13.71 -27.07 31.93
C GLY A 32 12.36 -27.45 31.27
N ALA A 33 12.11 -28.74 31.06
CA ALA A 33 10.82 -29.23 30.53
C ALA A 33 9.76 -29.32 31.65
N GLY A 34 8.94 -28.27 31.80
CA GLY A 34 7.79 -28.27 32.70
C GLY A 34 6.55 -28.91 32.06
N ILE A 35 6.01 -29.99 32.66
CA ILE A 35 4.74 -30.60 32.23
C ILE A 35 3.60 -30.00 33.07
N ARG A 36 2.71 -29.19 32.47
CA ARG A 36 1.40 -28.87 33.07
C ARG A 36 0.29 -29.65 32.37
N LYS A 37 -0.47 -30.41 33.15
CA LYS A 37 -1.73 -31.05 32.71
C LYS A 37 -2.81 -29.96 32.68
N VAL A 38 -3.33 -29.63 31.50
CA VAL A 38 -4.52 -28.77 31.35
C VAL A 38 -5.69 -29.66 30.99
N GLU A 39 -6.58 -29.89 31.95
CA GLU A 39 -7.90 -30.47 31.71
C GLU A 39 -8.90 -29.33 31.49
N ARG A 40 -9.46 -29.22 30.29
CA ARG A 40 -10.73 -28.53 30.08
C ARG A 40 -11.66 -29.42 29.28
N VAL A 41 -12.72 -29.86 29.95
CA VAL A 41 -13.93 -30.45 29.36
C VAL A 41 -14.76 -29.29 28.80
N TRP A 42 -15.14 -29.38 27.53
CA TRP A 42 -16.08 -28.44 26.91
C TRP A 42 -17.49 -29.00 27.08
N ASP A 43 -18.31 -28.35 27.90
CA ASP A 43 -19.75 -28.59 27.95
C ASP A 43 -20.43 -27.63 26.96
N GLY A 44 -21.22 -28.19 26.04
CA GLY A 44 -21.61 -27.58 24.77
C GLY A 44 -22.67 -26.48 24.83
N THR A 45 -22.47 -25.43 25.63
CA THR A 45 -23.36 -24.26 25.65
C THR A 45 -22.60 -23.00 25.24
N ALA A 46 -22.90 -22.49 24.06
CA ALA A 46 -22.29 -21.28 23.49
C ALA A 46 -22.75 -20.00 24.21
N PRO A 47 -21.85 -19.06 24.55
CA PRO A 47 -22.22 -17.66 24.66
C PRO A 47 -22.10 -16.98 23.28
N SER A 48 -23.07 -16.13 22.99
CA SER A 48 -23.24 -15.34 21.77
C SER A 48 -21.95 -14.69 21.24
N ALA A 49 -21.40 -15.27 20.18
CA ALA A 49 -20.32 -14.71 19.38
C ALA A 49 -20.88 -14.02 18.14
N SER A 50 -21.47 -12.82 18.29
CA SER A 50 -21.85 -11.98 17.15
C SER A 50 -21.10 -10.65 17.09
N LEU A 51 -20.23 -10.34 18.06
CA LEU A 51 -19.45 -9.09 18.06
C LEU A 51 -17.92 -9.29 18.01
N ALA A 52 -17.41 -10.50 18.27
CA ALA A 52 -15.97 -10.79 18.24
C ALA A 52 -15.45 -11.22 16.87
N TRP A 53 -16.27 -11.94 16.08
CA TRP A 53 -15.88 -12.43 14.75
C TRP A 53 -15.84 -11.33 13.68
N SER A 54 -16.60 -10.25 13.87
CA SER A 54 -16.59 -9.14 12.91
C SER A 54 -15.24 -8.41 12.96
N ARG A 55 -14.67 -8.13 14.14
CA ARG A 55 -13.38 -7.41 14.27
C ARG A 55 -12.20 -8.14 13.63
N GLU A 56 -12.07 -9.45 13.81
CA GLU A 56 -10.93 -10.23 13.29
C GLU A 56 -10.95 -10.30 11.74
N ILE A 57 -12.13 -10.37 11.13
CA ILE A 57 -12.27 -10.38 9.67
C ILE A 57 -11.94 -9.00 9.09
N TRP A 58 -12.36 -7.89 9.73
CA TRP A 58 -11.98 -6.55 9.28
C TRP A 58 -10.49 -6.25 9.48
N VAL A 59 -9.85 -6.76 10.54
CA VAL A 59 -8.40 -6.53 10.79
C VAL A 59 -7.55 -7.28 9.77
N THR A 60 -7.97 -8.47 9.34
CA THR A 60 -7.22 -9.27 8.36
C THR A 60 -7.42 -8.73 6.94
N GLU A 61 -8.66 -8.36 6.58
CA GLU A 61 -8.97 -7.71 5.29
C GLU A 61 -8.38 -6.30 5.19
N ALA A 62 -8.35 -5.53 6.28
CA ALA A 62 -7.69 -4.21 6.31
C ALA A 62 -6.17 -4.33 6.15
N ARG A 63 -5.51 -5.36 6.71
CA ARG A 63 -4.09 -5.61 6.47
C ARG A 63 -3.79 -5.96 5.01
N VAL A 64 -4.69 -6.69 4.36
CA VAL A 64 -4.60 -6.99 2.91
C VAL A 64 -4.86 -5.73 2.07
N LEU A 65 -5.79 -4.86 2.47
CA LEU A 65 -6.09 -3.60 1.78
C LEU A 65 -5.04 -2.50 1.99
N ILE A 66 -4.36 -2.47 3.14
CA ILE A 66 -3.20 -1.60 3.39
C ILE A 66 -1.99 -2.03 2.53
N GLY A 67 -1.89 -3.31 2.16
CA GLY A 67 -0.91 -3.83 1.20
C GLY A 67 -1.22 -3.52 -0.28
N LEU A 68 -2.41 -2.97 -0.59
CA LEU A 68 -2.84 -2.69 -1.97
C LEU A 68 -2.60 -1.23 -2.43
N PHE A 69 -2.16 -0.34 -1.53
CA PHE A 69 -1.77 1.03 -1.85
C PHE A 69 -0.46 1.40 -1.12
N PRO A 70 0.72 1.14 -1.72
CA PRO A 70 2.01 1.35 -1.05
C PRO A 70 2.29 2.83 -0.70
N CYS A 71 1.66 3.76 -1.42
CA CYS A 71 1.70 5.20 -1.14
C CYS A 71 0.29 5.79 -1.37
N PRO A 72 -0.36 6.41 -0.37
CA PRO A 72 -1.57 7.16 -0.64
C PRO A 72 -1.22 8.56 -1.18
N GLY A 73 -1.90 8.95 -2.26
CA GLY A 73 -2.09 10.35 -2.60
C GLY A 73 -2.81 11.11 -1.47
N PRO A 74 -2.95 12.44 -1.57
CA PRO A 74 -3.16 13.36 -0.43
C PRO A 74 -4.51 13.26 0.32
N HIS A 75 -5.32 12.22 0.12
CA HIS A 75 -6.60 12.09 0.80
C HIS A 75 -6.74 10.70 1.40
N LEU A 76 -6.50 10.59 2.71
CA LEU A 76 -7.19 9.74 3.70
C LEU A 76 -6.35 9.74 4.99
N HIS A 77 -6.91 10.36 6.04
CA HIS A 77 -6.32 10.50 7.37
C HIS A 77 -6.98 9.51 8.32
N LEU A 78 -6.36 8.34 8.47
CA LEU A 78 -6.66 7.36 9.52
C LEU A 78 -5.34 6.67 9.86
N SER A 79 -4.62 7.20 10.86
CA SER A 79 -3.57 6.46 11.55
C SER A 79 -4.05 6.22 12.97
N LEU A 80 -4.27 4.95 13.34
CA LEU A 80 -4.58 4.53 14.71
C LEU A 80 -3.45 3.64 15.27
N THR A 81 -2.23 3.78 14.74
CA THR A 81 -1.05 3.00 15.14
C THR A 81 0.20 3.84 14.97
N ASP A 82 1.10 3.77 15.95
CA ASP A 82 2.41 4.45 16.01
C ASP A 82 3.40 3.79 15.01
N ALA A 83 3.04 3.86 13.73
CA ALA A 83 3.72 3.16 12.66
C ALA A 83 4.35 4.18 11.70
N HIS A 84 5.67 4.06 11.51
CA HIS A 84 6.41 4.87 10.56
C HIS A 84 6.60 4.12 9.25
N SER A 85 6.63 4.83 8.13
CA SER A 85 6.90 4.25 6.82
C SER A 85 7.83 5.09 5.97
N LEU A 86 8.66 4.39 5.19
CA LEU A 86 9.45 4.96 4.11
C LEU A 86 8.96 4.41 2.77
N CYS A 87 8.73 5.33 1.83
CA CYS A 87 8.37 5.00 0.46
C CYS A 87 9.38 5.60 -0.52
N PHE A 88 9.79 4.82 -1.51
CA PHE A 88 10.73 5.20 -2.55
C PHE A 88 10.08 5.03 -3.90
N ASN A 89 9.93 6.13 -4.63
CA ASN A 89 9.34 6.15 -5.95
C ASN A 89 10.44 6.41 -6.97
N PHE A 90 10.82 5.38 -7.72
CA PHE A 90 11.76 5.47 -8.81
C PHE A 90 11.03 5.60 -10.14
N SER A 91 11.56 6.43 -11.02
CA SER A 91 11.16 6.56 -12.42
C SER A 91 12.39 6.34 -13.29
N ILE A 92 12.42 5.21 -14.00
CA ILE A 92 13.55 4.76 -14.81
C ILE A 92 13.16 4.75 -16.29
N LYS A 93 14.05 5.29 -17.12
CA LYS A 93 13.96 5.26 -18.58
C LYS A 93 15.06 4.35 -19.11
N SER A 94 14.72 3.46 -20.03
CA SER A 94 15.71 2.62 -20.73
C SER A 94 16.71 3.46 -21.52
N TRP A 95 16.28 4.62 -22.02
CA TRP A 95 17.09 5.58 -22.77
C TRP A 95 16.72 7.02 -22.40
N SER A 96 17.71 7.90 -22.34
CA SER A 96 17.55 9.35 -22.15
C SER A 96 18.52 10.12 -23.04
N ARG A 97 18.21 11.39 -23.32
CA ARG A 97 19.14 12.30 -24.02
C ARG A 97 20.26 12.74 -23.06
N PRO A 98 21.43 13.16 -23.58
CA PRO A 98 22.43 13.83 -22.76
C PRO A 98 21.82 15.04 -22.02
N GLY A 99 22.16 15.21 -20.75
CA GLY A 99 21.59 16.27 -19.90
C GLY A 99 20.16 15.99 -19.41
N GLN A 100 19.62 14.79 -19.66
CA GLN A 100 18.35 14.35 -19.08
C GLN A 100 18.54 13.11 -18.21
N PRO A 101 17.96 13.11 -17.00
CA PRO A 101 18.04 11.96 -16.12
C PRO A 101 17.37 10.74 -16.74
N TRP A 102 18.05 9.61 -16.64
CA TRP A 102 17.50 8.30 -16.94
C TRP A 102 16.87 7.65 -15.70
N CYS A 103 17.22 8.09 -14.50
CA CYS A 103 16.61 7.70 -13.24
C CYS A 103 16.36 8.94 -12.38
N GLU A 104 15.15 9.01 -11.85
CA GLU A 104 14.72 9.97 -10.83
C GLU A 104 14.16 9.17 -9.65
N ALA A 105 14.47 9.56 -8.42
CA ALA A 105 13.87 8.95 -7.24
C ALA A 105 13.32 10.00 -6.28
N GLN A 106 12.18 9.71 -5.67
CA GLN A 106 11.56 10.51 -4.62
C GLN A 106 11.39 9.64 -3.38
N VAL A 107 11.72 10.17 -2.21
CA VAL A 107 11.63 9.43 -0.94
C VAL A 107 10.74 10.16 0.05
N PHE A 108 9.80 9.41 0.61
CA PHE A 108 8.75 9.91 1.48
C PHE A 108 8.85 9.25 2.85
N MET A 109 8.70 10.05 3.90
CA MET A 109 8.54 9.58 5.29
C MET A 109 7.13 9.89 5.74
N ASN A 110 6.35 8.90 6.14
CA ASN A 110 4.95 9.09 6.57
C ASN A 110 4.14 9.95 5.58
N LYS A 111 4.35 9.74 4.28
CA LYS A 111 3.77 10.49 3.14
C LYS A 111 4.39 11.87 2.84
N ASN A 112 5.34 12.34 3.63
CA ASN A 112 6.01 13.63 3.40
C ASN A 112 7.26 13.45 2.55
N LEU A 113 7.29 14.08 1.37
CA LEU A 113 8.47 14.12 0.52
C LEU A 113 9.59 14.90 1.21
N PHE A 114 10.75 14.28 1.40
CA PHE A 114 11.89 14.94 2.06
C PHE A 114 13.20 14.81 1.27
N LEU A 115 13.20 14.06 0.17
CA LEU A 115 14.40 13.77 -0.60
C LEU A 115 14.05 13.53 -2.07
N GLN A 116 14.83 14.13 -2.96
CA GLN A 116 14.77 13.87 -4.40
C GLN A 116 16.17 13.56 -4.96
N TYR A 117 16.28 12.52 -5.76
CA TYR A 117 17.50 12.11 -6.46
C TYR A 117 17.30 12.21 -7.97
N ASP A 118 18.37 12.61 -8.66
CA ASP A 118 18.41 12.69 -10.11
C ASP A 118 19.74 12.16 -10.65
N SER A 119 19.68 11.23 -11.61
CA SER A 119 20.85 10.56 -12.19
C SER A 119 21.76 11.41 -13.08
N ASP A 120 21.30 12.57 -13.56
CA ASP A 120 22.13 13.48 -14.37
C ASP A 120 23.13 14.22 -13.47
N SER A 121 22.63 14.79 -12.37
CA SER A 121 23.49 15.40 -11.34
C SER A 121 24.19 14.36 -10.46
N ASN A 122 23.63 13.15 -10.38
CA ASN A 122 23.98 12.13 -9.39
C ASN A 122 24.01 12.67 -7.95
N MET A 123 23.12 13.63 -7.66
CA MET A 123 23.01 14.28 -6.37
C MET A 123 21.63 14.05 -5.77
N VAL A 124 21.62 13.99 -4.44
CA VAL A 124 20.38 14.00 -3.66
C VAL A 124 20.13 15.42 -3.14
N LYS A 125 18.91 15.90 -3.36
CA LYS A 125 18.41 17.19 -2.89
C LYS A 125 17.55 16.97 -1.64
N PRO A 126 17.95 17.52 -0.47
CA PRO A 126 17.10 17.50 0.71
C PRO A 126 15.93 18.48 0.54
N LEU A 127 14.74 18.07 0.97
CA LEU A 127 13.51 18.85 0.88
C LEU A 127 12.88 19.04 2.27
N GLY A 128 12.36 20.24 2.53
CA GLY A 128 11.72 20.58 3.80
C GLY A 128 12.65 20.56 5.02
N LEU A 129 12.05 20.61 6.22
CA LEU A 129 12.80 20.56 7.48
C LEU A 129 13.41 19.18 7.71
N LEU A 130 12.64 18.11 7.45
CA LEU A 130 13.12 16.74 7.62
C LEU A 130 14.34 16.48 6.74
N GLY A 131 14.28 16.81 5.46
CA GLY A 131 15.39 16.63 4.51
C GLY A 131 16.68 17.30 4.98
N LYS A 132 16.58 18.53 5.51
CA LYS A 132 17.74 19.25 6.06
C LYS A 132 18.33 18.57 7.29
N LYS A 133 17.48 18.02 8.16
CA LYS A 133 17.89 17.34 9.40
C LYS A 133 18.58 16.01 9.08
N VAL A 134 17.99 15.20 8.19
CA VAL A 134 18.59 13.91 7.78
C VAL A 134 19.86 14.09 6.95
N ASN A 135 20.01 15.18 6.19
CA ASN A 135 21.23 15.50 5.46
C ASN A 135 22.46 15.72 6.36
N ALA A 136 22.26 16.04 7.65
CA ALA A 136 23.36 16.17 8.61
C ALA A 136 23.81 14.83 9.22
N THR A 137 23.14 13.71 8.89
CA THR A 137 23.44 12.38 9.42
C THR A 137 24.44 11.64 8.54
N SER A 138 25.20 10.69 9.12
CA SER A 138 26.11 9.81 8.36
C SER A 138 25.37 8.94 7.34
N THR A 139 24.12 8.59 7.65
CA THR A 139 23.22 7.75 6.84
C THR A 139 22.87 8.38 5.48
N TRP A 140 22.96 9.72 5.36
CA TRP A 140 22.65 10.43 4.13
C TRP A 140 23.56 10.03 2.96
N GLY A 141 24.86 9.88 3.21
CA GLY A 141 25.84 9.48 2.19
C GLY A 141 25.59 8.05 1.70
N GLU A 142 25.34 7.13 2.62
CA GLU A 142 25.02 5.73 2.33
C GLU A 142 23.73 5.59 1.52
N LEU A 143 22.70 6.35 1.90
CA LEU A 143 21.44 6.38 1.17
C LEU A 143 21.64 6.94 -0.25
N THR A 144 22.40 8.04 -0.39
CA THR A 144 22.70 8.66 -1.69
C THR A 144 23.40 7.67 -2.63
N GLN A 145 24.41 6.96 -2.12
CA GLN A 145 25.10 5.93 -2.89
C GLN A 145 24.14 4.81 -3.29
N THR A 146 23.35 4.31 -2.33
CA THR A 146 22.42 3.21 -2.58
C THR A 146 21.34 3.60 -3.59
N LEU A 147 20.80 4.82 -3.56
CA LEU A 147 19.81 5.27 -4.56
C LEU A 147 20.37 5.22 -5.99
N GLY A 148 21.63 5.60 -6.18
CA GLY A 148 22.31 5.50 -7.47
C GLY A 148 22.56 4.05 -7.92
N GLU A 149 22.90 3.16 -6.98
CA GLU A 149 23.05 1.72 -7.24
C GLU A 149 21.70 1.08 -7.62
N VAL A 150 20.67 1.31 -6.82
CA VAL A 150 19.31 0.81 -7.08
C VAL A 150 18.79 1.32 -8.43
N GLY A 151 19.01 2.60 -8.75
CA GLY A 151 18.66 3.15 -10.06
C GLY A 151 19.31 2.37 -11.20
N ARG A 152 20.62 2.09 -11.10
CA ARG A 152 21.36 1.31 -12.11
C ARG A 152 20.84 -0.11 -12.22
N ASP A 153 20.61 -0.78 -11.09
CA ASP A 153 20.13 -2.16 -11.06
C ASP A 153 18.72 -2.27 -11.65
N LEU A 154 17.82 -1.35 -11.31
CA LEU A 154 16.47 -1.27 -11.90
C LEU A 154 16.51 -0.98 -13.40
N ARG A 155 17.46 -0.16 -13.86
CA ARG A 155 17.67 0.06 -15.30
C ARG A 155 18.16 -1.20 -16.00
N MET A 156 19.09 -1.94 -15.40
CA MET A 156 19.55 -3.22 -15.95
C MET A 156 18.41 -4.23 -16.02
N LEU A 157 17.58 -4.33 -14.98
CA LEU A 157 16.36 -5.16 -15.00
C LEU A 157 15.41 -4.74 -16.11
N LEU A 158 15.18 -3.44 -16.32
CA LEU A 158 14.34 -2.94 -17.42
C LEU A 158 14.89 -3.32 -18.80
N LEU A 159 16.21 -3.27 -18.98
CA LEU A 159 16.85 -3.65 -20.24
C LEU A 159 16.77 -5.17 -20.49
N ASP A 160 16.91 -5.98 -19.44
CA ASP A 160 16.81 -7.45 -19.53
C ASP A 160 15.39 -7.92 -19.90
N ILE A 161 14.37 -7.26 -19.37
CA ILE A 161 12.97 -7.60 -19.69
C ILE A 161 12.47 -6.97 -20.98
N LYS A 162 13.20 -6.02 -21.58
CA LYS A 162 12.79 -5.32 -22.80
C LYS A 162 12.37 -6.26 -23.94
N PRO A 163 13.06 -7.38 -24.23
CA PRO A 163 12.64 -8.33 -25.26
C PRO A 163 11.30 -9.04 -24.97
N GLN A 164 10.85 -9.01 -23.72
CA GLN A 164 9.57 -9.58 -23.28
C GLN A 164 8.41 -8.57 -23.35
N ILE A 165 8.72 -7.28 -23.53
CA ILE A 165 7.74 -6.18 -23.61
C ILE A 165 7.45 -5.90 -25.09
N LYS A 166 6.17 -5.80 -25.47
CA LYS A 166 5.75 -5.51 -26.85
C LYS A 166 5.87 -4.01 -27.17
N THR A 167 7.08 -3.47 -27.22
CA THR A 167 7.30 -2.04 -27.51
C THR A 167 8.55 -1.82 -28.35
N SER A 168 8.42 -1.08 -29.45
CA SER A 168 9.54 -0.71 -30.35
C SER A 168 10.32 0.51 -29.86
N GLY A 169 9.73 1.34 -29.00
CA GLY A 169 10.32 2.57 -28.46
C GLY A 169 11.07 2.40 -27.12
N PRO A 170 11.54 3.52 -26.53
CA PRO A 170 12.09 3.53 -25.18
C PRO A 170 11.03 3.06 -24.17
N SER A 171 11.39 2.06 -23.38
CA SER A 171 10.56 1.56 -22.27
C SER A 171 10.82 2.35 -21.00
N THR A 172 9.82 2.42 -20.13
CA THR A 172 9.90 3.03 -18.80
C THR A 172 9.53 2.01 -17.73
N LEU A 173 10.15 2.17 -16.56
CA LEU A 173 9.86 1.40 -15.35
C LEU A 173 9.67 2.37 -14.21
N GLN A 174 8.49 2.37 -13.60
CA GLN A 174 8.26 3.02 -12.32
C GLN A 174 8.22 1.97 -11.23
N VAL A 175 8.88 2.25 -10.12
CA VAL A 175 9.01 1.32 -9.00
C VAL A 175 8.66 2.05 -7.71
N GLU A 176 7.70 1.52 -6.97
CA GLU A 176 7.38 1.98 -5.62
C GLU A 176 7.89 0.91 -4.65
N MET A 177 8.95 1.20 -3.90
CA MET A 177 9.41 0.37 -2.79
C MET A 177 8.89 0.96 -1.48
N PHE A 178 8.40 0.09 -0.60
CA PHE A 178 7.82 0.46 0.67
C PHE A 178 8.44 -0.36 1.80
N CYS A 179 8.72 0.27 2.95
CA CYS A 179 8.88 -0.44 4.21
C CYS A 179 8.16 0.30 5.35
N GLN A 180 7.70 -0.47 6.32
CA GLN A 180 6.97 0.01 7.50
C GLN A 180 7.51 -0.65 8.75
N ARG A 181 7.51 0.14 9.83
CA ARG A 181 7.85 -0.31 11.17
C ARG A 181 6.78 0.09 12.16
N GLU A 182 6.49 -0.84 13.06
CA GLU A 182 5.60 -0.66 14.21
C GLU A 182 6.26 -1.33 15.42
N ALA A 183 6.26 -0.67 16.59
CA ALA A 183 6.86 -1.18 17.81
C ALA A 183 8.29 -1.77 17.61
N GLU A 184 9.15 -0.98 16.95
CA GLU A 184 10.56 -1.31 16.66
C GLU A 184 10.79 -2.49 15.70
N ARG A 185 9.75 -3.06 15.09
CA ARG A 185 9.88 -4.19 14.15
C ARG A 185 9.40 -3.82 12.75
N CYS A 186 10.14 -4.26 11.73
CA CYS A 186 9.66 -4.21 10.36
C CYS A 186 8.39 -5.06 10.23
N THR A 187 7.26 -4.41 9.95
CA THR A 187 5.94 -5.06 9.86
C THR A 187 5.44 -5.18 8.42
N GLY A 188 6.02 -4.41 7.49
CA GLY A 188 5.65 -4.47 6.08
C GLY A 188 6.80 -4.05 5.17
N ALA A 189 6.93 -4.75 4.04
CA ALA A 189 7.90 -4.43 2.99
C ALA A 189 7.37 -4.91 1.64
N SER A 190 7.36 -4.05 0.62
CA SER A 190 6.85 -4.40 -0.70
C SER A 190 7.51 -3.62 -1.84
N TRP A 191 7.33 -4.14 -3.05
CA TRP A 191 7.73 -3.48 -4.30
C TRP A 191 6.58 -3.56 -5.31
N GLN A 192 6.18 -2.43 -5.87
CA GLN A 192 5.24 -2.36 -6.99
C GLN A 192 5.98 -1.92 -8.25
N PHE A 193 5.81 -2.67 -9.34
CA PHE A 193 6.44 -2.40 -10.63
C PHE A 193 5.37 -2.00 -11.65
N THR A 194 5.57 -0.85 -12.27
CA THR A 194 4.73 -0.30 -13.34
C THR A 194 5.59 -0.17 -14.59
N ILE A 195 5.26 -0.94 -15.63
CA ILE A 195 6.03 -1.03 -16.87
C ILE A 195 5.26 -0.27 -17.93
N ASN A 196 5.90 0.69 -18.60
CA ASN A 196 5.28 1.54 -19.63
C ASN A 196 3.95 2.19 -19.19
N GLY A 197 3.83 2.54 -17.91
CA GLY A 197 2.62 3.17 -17.34
C GLY A 197 1.56 2.18 -16.85
N GLU A 198 1.75 0.87 -17.05
CA GLU A 198 0.80 -0.15 -16.59
C GLU A 198 1.32 -0.91 -15.36
N LYS A 199 0.54 -0.88 -14.27
CA LYS A 199 0.84 -1.67 -13.05
C LYS A 199 0.94 -3.14 -13.43
N SER A 200 2.11 -3.72 -13.18
CA SER A 200 2.49 -5.01 -13.77
C SER A 200 2.68 -6.09 -12.71
N LEU A 201 3.52 -5.82 -11.71
CA LEU A 201 3.89 -6.80 -10.67
C LEU A 201 3.85 -6.17 -9.28
N LEU A 202 3.51 -6.97 -8.28
CA LEU A 202 3.66 -6.65 -6.86
C LEU A 202 4.49 -7.76 -6.20
N LEU A 203 5.49 -7.38 -5.44
CA LEU A 203 6.28 -8.28 -4.59
C LEU A 203 5.99 -7.93 -3.13
N ASP A 204 5.47 -8.89 -2.38
CA ASP A 204 5.57 -8.89 -0.93
C ASP A 204 6.98 -9.35 -0.56
N ALA A 205 7.80 -8.42 -0.06
CA ALA A 205 9.19 -8.69 0.25
C ALA A 205 9.39 -9.31 1.65
N MET A 206 8.36 -9.28 2.51
CA MET A 206 8.38 -10.01 3.78
C MET A 206 8.36 -11.51 3.53
N ASN A 207 7.44 -11.93 2.65
CA ASN A 207 7.18 -13.33 2.32
C ASN A 207 7.81 -13.78 0.99
N MET A 208 8.50 -12.89 0.28
CA MET A 208 9.03 -13.10 -1.08
C MET A 208 8.00 -13.66 -2.06
N THR A 209 6.78 -13.14 -2.00
CA THR A 209 5.64 -13.61 -2.80
C THR A 209 5.33 -12.62 -3.92
N TRP A 210 5.36 -13.12 -5.17
CA TRP A 210 5.08 -12.34 -6.36
C TRP A 210 3.63 -12.48 -6.82
N THR A 211 2.96 -11.35 -6.98
CA THR A 211 1.60 -11.23 -7.54
C THR A 211 1.67 -10.58 -8.91
N VAL A 212 0.96 -11.18 -9.88
CA VAL A 212 0.83 -10.62 -11.24
C VAL A 212 -0.40 -9.74 -11.28
N ILE A 213 -0.23 -8.47 -11.61
CA ILE A 213 -1.33 -7.52 -11.80
C ILE A 213 -1.75 -7.53 -13.27
N ASN A 214 -0.78 -7.38 -14.18
CA ASN A 214 -0.99 -7.49 -15.62
C ASN A 214 -0.49 -8.84 -16.15
N HIS A 215 -1.37 -9.59 -16.83
CA HIS A 215 -1.05 -10.88 -17.42
C HIS A 215 0.17 -10.87 -18.37
N GLU A 216 0.45 -9.75 -19.04
CA GLU A 216 1.62 -9.60 -19.92
C GLU A 216 2.94 -9.71 -19.14
N ALA A 217 2.95 -9.33 -17.85
CA ALA A 217 4.11 -9.41 -16.98
C ALA A 217 4.33 -10.80 -16.37
N ARG A 218 3.49 -11.80 -16.71
CA ARG A 218 3.63 -13.17 -16.17
C ARG A 218 5.01 -13.76 -16.50
N LYS A 219 5.50 -13.59 -17.73
CA LYS A 219 6.80 -14.13 -18.15
C LYS A 219 7.97 -13.46 -17.40
N ILE A 220 7.84 -12.16 -17.13
CA ILE A 220 8.79 -11.40 -16.32
C ILE A 220 8.86 -11.97 -14.90
N LYS A 221 7.70 -12.16 -14.25
CA LYS A 221 7.63 -12.80 -12.92
C LYS A 221 8.34 -14.16 -12.91
N GLU A 222 8.06 -15.03 -13.88
CA GLU A 222 8.66 -16.37 -13.90
C GLU A 222 10.17 -16.35 -14.12
N THR A 223 10.69 -15.29 -14.75
CA THR A 223 12.13 -15.06 -14.90
C THR A 223 12.73 -14.59 -13.57
N TRP A 224 12.20 -13.50 -13.01
CA TRP A 224 12.69 -12.88 -11.78
C TRP A 224 12.57 -13.78 -10.55
N LYS A 225 11.49 -14.57 -10.44
CA LYS A 225 11.26 -15.49 -9.33
C LYS A 225 12.31 -16.62 -9.24
N LYS A 226 12.94 -16.99 -10.35
CA LYS A 226 13.98 -18.04 -10.38
C LYS A 226 15.36 -17.51 -10.00
N ASP A 227 15.54 -16.20 -10.03
CA ASP A 227 16.80 -15.55 -9.70
C ASP A 227 16.95 -15.38 -8.19
N ARG A 228 17.75 -16.27 -7.58
CA ARG A 228 18.06 -16.21 -6.14
C ARG A 228 18.86 -14.97 -5.74
N GLY A 229 19.63 -14.39 -6.67
CA GLY A 229 20.36 -13.15 -6.43
C GLY A 229 19.39 -11.99 -6.30
N LEU A 230 18.43 -11.90 -7.22
CA LEU A 230 17.39 -10.88 -7.21
C LEU A 230 16.47 -10.99 -5.98
N GLU A 231 16.13 -12.22 -5.57
CA GLU A 231 15.39 -12.46 -4.32
C GLU A 231 16.14 -11.88 -3.10
N LYS A 232 17.43 -12.22 -2.96
CA LYS A 232 18.27 -11.71 -1.86
C LYS A 232 18.41 -10.20 -1.91
N TYR A 233 18.55 -9.63 -3.10
CA TYR A 233 18.66 -8.20 -3.32
C TYR A 233 17.41 -7.46 -2.82
N PHE A 234 16.22 -7.84 -3.30
CA PHE A 234 14.98 -7.18 -2.87
C PHE A 234 14.73 -7.33 -1.37
N ARG A 235 15.02 -8.51 -0.81
CA ARG A 235 14.87 -8.75 0.63
C ARG A 235 15.82 -7.89 1.46
N LYS A 236 17.10 -7.84 1.08
CA LYS A 236 18.11 -7.02 1.78
C LYS A 236 17.70 -5.55 1.76
N LEU A 237 17.36 -5.03 0.60
CA LEU A 237 17.09 -3.61 0.43
C LEU A 237 15.81 -3.16 1.15
N SER A 238 14.76 -3.98 1.14
CA SER A 238 13.46 -3.60 1.72
C SER A 238 13.27 -3.98 3.19
N VAL A 239 13.77 -5.14 3.64
CA VAL A 239 13.62 -5.59 5.04
C VAL A 239 14.85 -5.23 5.89
N GLY A 240 16.02 -5.05 5.27
CA GLY A 240 17.26 -4.68 5.93
C GLY A 240 17.55 -3.18 5.84
N ASP A 241 18.00 -2.73 4.66
CA ASP A 241 18.53 -1.38 4.48
C ASP A 241 17.43 -0.30 4.68
N CYS A 242 16.22 -0.53 4.15
CA CYS A 242 15.08 0.38 4.37
C CYS A 242 14.67 0.47 5.84
N ASP A 243 14.59 -0.65 6.55
CA ASP A 243 14.24 -0.68 7.97
C ASP A 243 15.32 0.03 8.82
N HIS A 244 16.60 -0.10 8.43
CA HIS A 244 17.69 0.66 9.03
C HIS A 244 17.50 2.17 8.83
N TRP A 245 17.29 2.64 7.60
CA TRP A 245 17.04 4.07 7.33
C TRP A 245 15.79 4.60 8.01
N LEU A 246 14.73 3.79 8.05
CA LEU A 246 13.48 4.14 8.73
C LEU A 246 13.72 4.41 10.21
N ARG A 247 14.58 3.62 10.89
CA ARG A 247 14.98 3.85 12.28
C ARG A 247 15.55 5.24 12.49
N GLU A 248 16.63 5.52 11.76
CA GLU A 248 17.42 6.72 11.94
C GLU A 248 16.58 7.97 11.63
N PHE A 249 15.75 7.89 10.59
CA PHE A 249 14.92 9.02 10.19
C PHE A 249 13.68 9.19 11.09
N SER A 250 13.16 8.12 11.72
CA SER A 250 12.07 8.22 12.69
C SER A 250 12.46 9.05 13.89
N GLU A 251 13.66 8.86 14.45
CA GLU A 251 14.15 9.68 15.57
C GLU A 251 14.21 11.17 15.19
N GLN A 252 14.66 11.46 13.97
CA GLN A 252 14.70 12.84 13.46
C GLN A 252 13.30 13.42 13.27
N TRP A 253 12.35 12.60 12.80
CA TRP A 253 10.95 12.93 12.55
C TRP A 253 10.18 13.22 13.84
N GLU A 254 10.28 12.36 14.85
CA GLU A 254 9.62 12.52 16.15
C GLU A 254 10.14 13.74 16.92
N ALA A 255 11.43 14.05 16.75
CA ALA A 255 12.03 15.25 17.32
C ALA A 255 11.71 16.52 16.51
N MET A 256 10.86 16.48 15.48
CA MET A 256 10.35 17.68 14.83
C MET A 256 9.11 18.19 15.58
N PRO A 257 8.94 19.52 15.73
CA PRO A 257 7.67 20.06 16.17
C PRO A 257 6.59 19.64 15.17
N GLU A 258 5.41 19.27 15.70
CA GLU A 258 4.25 18.91 14.89
C GLU A 258 4.02 20.01 13.85
N PRO A 259 3.86 19.66 12.55
CA PRO A 259 3.81 20.67 11.51
C PRO A 259 2.64 21.62 11.75
N THR A 260 2.93 22.88 12.04
CA THR A 260 1.96 23.97 11.84
C THR A 260 1.67 23.98 10.35
N VAL A 261 0.48 23.46 9.99
CA VAL A 261 0.02 23.23 8.63
C VAL A 261 0.40 24.40 7.72
N SER A 262 1.33 24.16 6.81
CA SER A 262 1.49 24.98 5.61
C SER A 262 1.77 24.02 4.46
N PRO A 263 0.80 23.78 3.56
CA PRO A 263 1.05 22.95 2.40
C PRO A 263 2.04 23.70 1.51
N VAL A 264 3.20 23.09 1.28
CA VAL A 264 4.03 23.46 0.14
C VAL A 264 3.23 23.08 -1.10
N ASN A 265 2.58 24.08 -1.71
CA ASN A 265 1.94 23.95 -3.00
C ASN A 265 3.02 23.66 -4.05
N VAL A 266 3.13 22.40 -4.46
CA VAL A 266 3.81 22.03 -5.70
C VAL A 266 2.85 22.32 -6.85
N SER A 267 2.61 23.61 -7.11
CA SER A 267 1.77 24.08 -8.23
C SER A 267 2.20 25.46 -8.71
N ASP A 268 3.50 25.73 -8.83
CA ASP A 268 4.01 26.92 -9.54
C ASP A 268 4.47 26.55 -10.96
N VAL A 269 3.67 25.81 -11.72
CA VAL A 269 3.68 25.90 -13.20
C VAL A 269 2.28 25.58 -13.74
N HIS A 270 1.68 26.60 -14.33
CA HIS A 270 0.55 26.59 -15.27
C HIS A 270 -0.89 26.56 -14.73
N GLY A 271 -1.60 27.66 -14.99
CA GLY A 271 -2.97 27.59 -15.49
C GLY A 271 -4.07 27.70 -14.45
N SER A 272 -4.42 28.94 -14.11
CA SER A 272 -5.71 29.32 -13.56
C SER A 272 -6.88 28.64 -14.32
N SER A 273 -7.67 27.80 -13.64
CA SER A 273 -9.11 27.59 -13.91
C SER A 273 -9.68 26.56 -12.91
N SER A 274 -9.90 26.97 -11.67
CA SER A 274 -10.58 26.15 -10.64
C SER A 274 -11.97 26.68 -10.27
N SER A 275 -12.62 27.44 -11.17
CA SER A 275 -13.96 28.01 -10.96
C SER A 275 -15.07 27.33 -11.77
N LEU A 276 -14.74 26.42 -12.70
CA LEU A 276 -15.73 25.83 -13.62
C LEU A 276 -16.24 24.44 -13.20
N LEU A 277 -15.49 23.71 -12.35
CA LEU A 277 -15.85 22.35 -11.95
C LEU A 277 -16.90 22.32 -10.82
N ASP A 278 -16.83 23.27 -9.88
CA ASP A 278 -17.83 23.42 -8.81
C ASP A 278 -19.21 23.85 -9.32
N THR A 279 -19.25 24.70 -10.35
CA THR A 279 -20.52 25.19 -10.93
C THR A 279 -21.33 24.06 -11.58
N TRP A 280 -20.66 23.07 -12.19
CA TRP A 280 -21.33 21.93 -12.85
C TRP A 280 -21.94 20.96 -11.83
N ILE A 281 -21.30 20.79 -10.67
CA ILE A 281 -21.83 19.96 -9.58
C ILE A 281 -23.10 20.60 -9.01
N ILE A 282 -23.09 21.91 -8.79
CA ILE A 282 -24.25 22.66 -8.30
C ILE A 282 -25.40 22.62 -9.32
N LEU A 283 -25.11 22.82 -10.61
CA LEU A 283 -26.11 22.75 -11.67
C LEU A 283 -26.72 21.33 -11.80
N GLY A 284 -25.88 20.29 -11.72
CA GLY A 284 -26.32 18.90 -11.76
C GLY A 284 -27.22 18.53 -10.57
N ALA A 285 -26.85 18.98 -9.36
CA ALA A 285 -27.66 18.77 -8.16
C ALA A 285 -29.02 19.49 -8.25
N PHE A 286 -29.05 20.70 -8.81
CA PHE A 286 -30.29 21.45 -9.00
C PHE A 286 -31.25 20.77 -9.99
N ILE A 287 -30.73 20.29 -11.12
CA ILE A 287 -31.53 19.55 -12.11
C ILE A 287 -32.11 18.26 -11.49
N LEU A 288 -31.31 17.52 -10.72
CA LEU A 288 -31.77 16.31 -10.05
C LEU A 288 -32.91 16.60 -9.06
N PHE A 289 -32.82 17.70 -8.31
CA PHE A 289 -33.84 18.12 -7.36
C PHE A 289 -35.17 18.45 -8.05
N VAL A 290 -35.12 19.15 -9.19
CA VAL A 290 -36.30 19.47 -10.00
C VAL A 290 -36.95 18.20 -10.55
N LEU A 291 -36.17 17.25 -11.07
CA LEU A 291 -36.67 15.97 -11.58
C LEU A 291 -37.34 15.14 -10.48
N MET A 292 -36.75 15.10 -9.28
CA MET A 292 -37.34 14.45 -8.11
C MET A 292 -38.67 15.10 -7.71
N GLY A 293 -38.76 16.44 -7.73
CA GLY A 293 -40.00 17.16 -7.47
C GLY A 293 -41.10 16.82 -8.47
N ILE A 294 -40.79 16.81 -9.76
CA ILE A 294 -41.73 16.43 -10.83
C ILE A 294 -42.18 14.97 -10.66
N PHE A 295 -41.26 14.07 -10.34
CA PHE A 295 -41.58 12.67 -10.08
C PHE A 295 -42.54 12.51 -8.88
N LEU A 296 -42.32 13.23 -7.79
CA LEU A 296 -43.23 13.22 -6.63
C LEU A 296 -44.62 13.80 -6.96
N ILE A 297 -44.68 14.85 -7.79
CA ILE A 297 -45.94 15.40 -8.29
C ILE A 297 -46.66 14.38 -9.18
N TYR A 298 -45.94 13.69 -10.06
CA TYR A 298 -46.50 12.63 -10.90
C TYR A 298 -47.03 11.45 -10.07
N ILE A 299 -46.30 11.03 -9.03
CA ILE A 299 -46.77 10.00 -8.09
C ILE A 299 -48.03 10.46 -7.36
N ARG A 300 -48.07 11.71 -6.88
CA ARG A 300 -49.27 12.31 -6.26
C ARG A 300 -50.45 12.41 -7.23
N TRP A 301 -50.18 12.71 -8.49
CA TRP A 301 -51.18 12.73 -9.56
C TRP A 301 -51.73 11.33 -9.85
N GLN A 302 -50.87 10.31 -9.96
CA GLN A 302 -51.28 8.90 -10.09
C GLN A 302 -52.09 8.41 -8.89
N LYS A 303 -51.81 8.91 -7.69
CA LYS A 303 -52.49 8.52 -6.46
C LYS A 303 -53.86 9.20 -6.26
N GLY A 304 -54.26 10.11 -7.15
CA GLY A 304 -55.61 10.69 -7.17
C GLY A 304 -55.95 11.63 -6.00
N GLU A 305 -54.97 12.17 -5.28
CA GLU A 305 -55.17 13.03 -4.11
C GLU A 305 -55.38 14.52 -4.49
N TRP A 306 -56.32 14.83 -5.39
CA TRP A 306 -56.71 16.21 -5.75
C TRP A 306 -58.21 16.52 -5.57
N GLN A 307 -58.90 15.83 -4.67
CA GLN A 307 -60.31 16.12 -4.35
C GLN A 307 -60.58 16.17 -2.83
N ALA A 308 -59.88 17.05 -2.12
CA ALA A 308 -60.29 17.47 -0.78
C ALA A 308 -59.98 18.96 -0.60
N GLY A 309 -60.84 19.84 -1.10
CA GLY A 309 -60.64 21.27 -0.87
C GLY A 309 -61.44 22.29 -1.68
N LEU A 310 -62.64 21.97 -2.19
CA LEU A 310 -63.61 22.99 -2.61
C LEU A 310 -64.99 22.46 -2.18
N TRP A 311 -65.58 22.97 -1.11
CA TRP A 311 -66.76 23.87 -1.02
C TRP A 311 -67.20 23.85 0.47
N PRO A 312 -67.90 24.85 1.05
CA PRO A 312 -69.00 25.61 0.44
C PRO A 312 -69.00 27.12 0.69
N LEU A 313 -69.42 27.90 -0.30
CA LEU A 313 -70.07 29.19 -0.06
C LEU A 313 -71.56 28.92 0.17
N LYS A 314 -72.05 29.21 1.37
CA LYS A 314 -73.46 29.22 1.75
C LYS A 314 -73.83 30.64 2.19
N MET A 315 -75.07 31.02 1.85
CA MET A 315 -75.83 32.26 2.17
C MET A 315 -75.51 33.43 1.21
N SER A 316 -76.47 34.07 0.53
CA SER A 316 -77.92 34.23 0.73
C SER A 316 -78.69 34.16 -0.59
#